data_AF-A0A6G3TPX5-F1
#
_entry.id   AF-A0A6G3TPX5-F1
#
_cell.length_a   1.000
_cell.length_b   1.000
_cell.length_c   1.000
_cell.angle_alpha   90.00
_cell.angle_beta   90.00
_cell.angle_gamma   90.00
#
_symmetry.space_group_name_H-M   'P 1'
#
loop_
_entity.id
_entity.type
_entity.pdbx_description
1 polymer ?
#
loop_
_entity_poly.entity_id
_entity_poly.type
_entity_poly.pdbx_seq_one_letter_code
_entity_poly.pdbx_strand_id
1 'polypeptide(L)'
;MAFSLRLTFVRAVSSTASLFRAEVDDEVVLHLLLDRGADSVRPADEDGRPVGARRLDLRDGTFHSVNADDDFVLLASHLAAQWCKQGSTPREIRKYFG
;
A
#
# COMPACT_ATOMS: atom_id res chain seq x y z
N MET A 1 13.27 8.74 17.20
CA MET A 1 13.56 9.06 15.79
C MET A 1 12.21 9.30 15.15
N ALA A 2 11.97 10.51 14.66
CA ALA A 2 10.72 10.81 13.98
C ALA A 2 10.86 10.42 12.51
N PHE A 3 9.85 9.79 11.95
CA PHE A 3 9.79 9.48 10.52
C PHE A 3 8.40 9.78 9.97
N SER A 4 8.33 9.99 8.66
CA SER A 4 7.11 10.30 7.94
C SER A 4 6.81 9.25 6.89
N LEU A 5 5.53 9.03 6.63
CA LEU A 5 5.05 8.10 5.63
C LEU A 5 4.07 8.83 4.74
N ARG A 6 4.24 8.66 3.42
CA ARG A 6 3.34 9.22 2.41
C ARG A 6 2.98 8.17 1.38
N LEU A 7 1.68 8.01 1.13
CA LEU A 7 1.14 7.18 0.05
C LEU A 7 0.39 8.10 -0.90
N THR A 8 0.79 8.12 -2.16
CA THR A 8 0.17 8.98 -3.18
C THR A 8 -0.45 8.12 -4.26
N PHE A 9 -1.73 8.33 -4.57
CA PHE A 9 -2.39 7.69 -5.69
C PHE A 9 -1.72 8.13 -7.00
N VAL A 10 -1.30 7.16 -7.81
CA VAL A 10 -0.65 7.40 -9.11
C VAL A 10 -1.67 7.30 -10.23
N ARG A 11 -2.30 6.12 -10.36
CA ARG A 11 -3.30 5.82 -11.39
C ARG A 11 -4.13 4.60 -11.05
N ALA A 12 -5.28 4.47 -11.69
CA ALA A 12 -5.99 3.20 -11.74
C ALA A 12 -5.29 2.27 -12.74
N VAL A 13 -5.02 1.03 -12.34
CA VAL A 13 -4.44 -0.02 -13.20
C VAL A 13 -5.55 -0.84 -13.85
N SER A 14 -6.66 -1.01 -13.14
CA SER A 14 -7.87 -1.67 -13.63
C SER A 14 -9.12 -1.02 -13.01
N SER A 15 -10.31 -1.56 -13.28
CA SER A 15 -11.54 -1.14 -12.61
C SER A 15 -11.52 -1.43 -11.10
N THR A 16 -10.71 -2.38 -10.62
CA THR A 16 -10.63 -2.77 -9.21
C THR A 16 -9.32 -2.42 -8.54
N ALA A 17 -8.26 -2.18 -9.32
CA ALA A 17 -6.90 -2.01 -8.82
C ALA A 17 -6.34 -0.60 -9.04
N SER A 18 -5.72 -0.06 -7.99
CA SER A 18 -5.14 1.28 -7.97
C SER A 18 -3.69 1.23 -7.52
N LEU A 19 -2.82 1.94 -8.26
CA LEU A 19 -1.39 2.05 -7.97
C LEU A 19 -1.11 3.25 -7.07
N PHE A 20 -0.27 3.02 -6.06
CA PHE A 20 0.21 4.02 -5.12
C PHE A 20 1.73 4.05 -5.10
N ARG A 21 2.28 5.25 -5.03
CA ARG A 21 3.70 5.48 -4.74
C ARG A 21 3.84 5.66 -3.22
N ALA A 22 4.75 4.90 -2.62
CA ALA A 22 5.03 4.92 -1.20
C ALA A 22 6.38 5.60 -0.92
N GLU A 23 6.34 6.56 -0.01
CA GLU A 23 7.50 7.31 0.45
C GLU A 23 7.63 7.18 1.97
N VAL A 24 8.86 7.00 2.43
CA VAL A 24 9.25 7.12 3.84
C VAL A 24 10.32 8.20 3.90
N ASP A 25 10.13 9.21 4.74
CA ASP A 25 11.03 10.36 4.85
C ASP A 25 11.33 11.03 3.49
N ASP A 26 10.27 11.19 2.68
CA ASP A 26 10.30 11.75 1.32
C ASP A 26 11.14 10.95 0.30
N GLU A 27 11.64 9.76 0.67
CA GLU A 27 12.31 8.84 -0.23
C GLU A 27 11.36 7.75 -0.72
N VAL A 28 11.38 7.46 -2.03
CA VAL A 28 10.57 6.38 -2.61
C VAL A 28 11.13 5.05 -2.19
N VAL A 29 10.34 4.30 -1.44
CA VAL A 29 10.72 2.98 -0.98
C VAL A 29 10.08 1.86 -1.81
N LEU A 30 8.83 2.04 -2.27
CA LEU A 30 8.13 1.05 -3.09
C LEU A 30 6.88 1.58 -3.79
N HIS A 31 6.29 0.75 -4.64
CA HIS A 31 4.94 0.93 -5.16
C HIS A 31 4.00 -0.13 -4.60
N LEU A 32 2.75 0.27 -4.35
CA LEU A 32 1.69 -0.58 -3.82
C LEU A 32 0.51 -0.66 -4.78
N LEU A 33 0.00 -1.87 -4.98
CA LEU A 33 -1.25 -2.11 -5.69
C LEU A 33 -2.34 -2.44 -4.66
N LEU A 34 -3.32 -1.55 -4.55
CA LEU A 34 -4.56 -1.80 -3.82
C LEU A 34 -5.57 -2.44 -4.79
N ASP A 35 -5.82 -3.73 -4.67
CA ASP A 35 -6.76 -4.47 -5.51
C ASP A 35 -8.01 -4.88 -4.71
N ARG A 36 -9.13 -4.25 -5.06
CA ARG A 36 -10.43 -4.51 -4.44
C ARG A 36 -11.08 -5.80 -4.94
N GLY A 37 -10.72 -6.27 -6.13
CA GLY A 37 -11.24 -7.53 -6.67
C GLY A 37 -10.55 -8.73 -6.02
N ALA A 38 -9.28 -8.57 -5.66
CA ALA A 38 -8.50 -9.57 -4.94
C ALA A 38 -8.47 -9.34 -3.42
N ASP A 39 -9.25 -8.39 -2.90
CA ASP A 39 -9.28 -7.96 -1.49
C ASP A 39 -7.88 -7.86 -0.85
N SER A 40 -6.91 -7.26 -1.53
CA SER A 40 -5.53 -7.24 -1.03
C SER A 40 -4.72 -6.02 -1.46
N VAL A 41 -3.68 -5.74 -0.67
CA VAL A 41 -2.58 -4.84 -1.01
C VAL A 41 -1.36 -5.67 -1.34
N ARG A 42 -0.68 -5.36 -2.46
CA ARG A 42 0.51 -6.08 -2.92
C ARG A 42 1.62 -5.10 -3.30
N PRO A 43 2.91 -5.48 -3.20
CA PRO A 43 3.95 -4.69 -3.83
C PRO A 43 3.77 -4.74 -5.35
N ALA A 44 4.12 -3.65 -6.02
CA ALA A 44 4.10 -3.55 -7.46
C ALA A 44 5.35 -2.84 -7.98
N ASP A 45 5.56 -2.93 -9.28
CA ASP A 45 6.48 -2.07 -10.01
C ASP A 45 5.81 -0.73 -10.36
N GLU A 46 6.57 0.18 -11.00
CA GLU A 46 6.09 1.49 -11.46
C GLU A 46 5.00 1.38 -12.54
N ASP A 47 4.91 0.21 -13.20
CA ASP A 47 3.90 -0.11 -14.19
C ASP A 47 2.58 -0.57 -13.55
N GLY A 48 2.60 -0.90 -12.26
CA GLY A 48 1.44 -1.41 -11.52
C GLY A 48 1.27 -2.92 -11.63
N ARG A 49 2.30 -3.64 -12.04
CA ARG A 49 2.33 -5.10 -12.07
C ARG A 49 2.74 -5.61 -10.69
N PRO A 50 2.04 -6.60 -10.10
CA PRO A 50 2.41 -7.16 -8.82
C PRO A 50 3.82 -7.75 -8.84
N VAL A 51 4.63 -7.46 -7.83
CA VAL A 51 5.99 -7.97 -7.68
C VAL A 51 6.08 -8.92 -6.48
N GLY A 52 6.46 -10.17 -6.74
CA GLY A 52 6.61 -11.21 -5.74
C GLY A 52 5.29 -11.77 -5.19
N ALA A 53 5.41 -12.61 -4.16
CA ALA A 53 4.29 -13.33 -3.56
C ALA A 53 3.67 -12.62 -2.34
N ARG A 54 4.20 -11.46 -1.96
CA ARG A 54 3.77 -10.71 -0.78
C ARG A 54 2.37 -10.12 -0.97
N ARG A 55 1.56 -10.20 0.07
CA ARG A 55 0.24 -9.53 0.11
C ARG A 55 -0.23 -9.30 1.54
N LEU A 56 -1.01 -8.24 1.73
CA LEU A 56 -1.81 -7.99 2.91
C LEU A 56 -3.29 -8.08 2.53
N ASP A 57 -4.06 -8.90 3.22
CA ASP A 57 -5.50 -9.05 2.98
C ASP A 57 -6.26 -7.85 3.58
N LEU A 58 -7.17 -7.26 2.80
CA LEU A 58 -7.96 -6.11 3.21
C LEU A 58 -9.06 -6.47 4.23
N ARG A 59 -9.46 -7.75 4.29
CA ARG A 59 -10.59 -8.20 5.13
C ARG A 59 -10.23 -8.28 6.60
N ASP A 60 -9.08 -8.88 6.89
CA ASP A 60 -8.64 -9.20 8.26
C ASP A 60 -7.26 -8.62 8.59
N GLY A 61 -6.57 -8.01 7.61
CA GLY A 61 -5.22 -7.50 7.78
C GLY A 61 -4.15 -8.60 7.79
N THR A 62 -4.50 -9.84 7.43
CA THR A 62 -3.56 -10.95 7.44
C THR A 62 -2.44 -10.71 6.44
N PHE A 63 -1.21 -10.78 6.94
CA PHE A 63 -0.01 -10.65 6.14
C PHE A 63 0.48 -12.00 5.64
N HIS A 64 0.70 -12.11 4.34
CA HIS A 64 1.28 -13.29 3.71
C HIS A 64 2.61 -12.93 3.06
N SER A 65 3.70 -13.49 3.58
CA SER A 65 5.03 -13.37 2.99
C SER A 65 5.91 -14.56 3.37
N VAL A 66 6.97 -14.77 2.57
CA VAL A 66 8.08 -15.69 2.89
C VAL A 66 9.16 -14.98 3.73
N ASN A 67 9.21 -13.64 3.69
CA ASN A 67 10.11 -12.78 4.49
C ASN A 67 9.36 -11.53 4.98
N ALA A 68 9.43 -11.21 6.26
CA ALA A 68 8.87 -9.97 6.79
C ALA A 68 9.75 -8.79 6.32
N ASP A 69 9.13 -7.89 5.56
CA ASP A 69 9.71 -6.62 5.16
C ASP A 69 8.85 -5.57 5.88
N ASP A 70 9.39 -5.01 6.96
CA ASP A 70 8.65 -4.20 7.92
C ASP A 70 8.05 -2.94 7.26
N ASP A 71 8.73 -2.41 6.24
CA ASP A 71 8.27 -1.23 5.49
C ASP A 71 6.99 -1.55 4.70
N PHE A 72 6.96 -2.69 4.00
CA PHE A 72 5.77 -3.10 3.26
C PHE A 72 4.57 -3.32 4.19
N VAL A 73 4.77 -3.99 5.33
CA VAL A 73 3.69 -4.24 6.31
C VAL A 73 3.11 -2.91 6.80
N LEU A 74 3.97 -1.97 7.19
CA LEU A 74 3.56 -0.66 7.69
C LEU A 74 2.77 0.12 6.63
N LEU A 75 3.32 0.24 5.43
CA LEU A 75 2.71 0.98 4.32
C LEU A 75 1.39 0.36 3.88
N ALA A 76 1.36 -0.97 3.70
CA ALA A 76 0.15 -1.69 3.32
C ALA A 76 -0.94 -1.59 4.39
N SER A 77 -0.58 -1.68 5.67
CA SER A 77 -1.53 -1.55 6.78
C SER A 77 -2.19 -0.18 6.82
N HIS A 78 -1.42 0.90 6.60
CA HIS A 78 -1.99 2.25 6.54
C HIS A 78 -2.85 2.49 5.31
N LEU A 79 -2.47 1.92 4.16
CA LEU A 79 -3.30 1.96 2.97
C LEU A 79 -4.63 1.24 3.20
N ALA A 80 -4.58 0.01 3.71
CA ALA A 80 -5.74 -0.81 4.01
C ALA A 80 -6.65 -0.13 5.04
N ALA A 81 -6.10 0.35 6.16
CA ALA A 81 -6.88 1.04 7.19
C ALA A 81 -7.57 2.30 6.66
N GLN A 82 -6.89 3.09 5.83
CA GLN A 82 -7.50 4.28 5.24
C GLN A 82 -8.60 3.91 4.24
N TRP A 83 -8.37 2.90 3.40
CA TRP A 83 -9.39 2.38 2.49
C TRP A 83 -10.63 1.90 3.26
N CYS A 84 -10.46 1.07 4.28
CA CYS A 84 -11.55 0.57 5.11
C CYS A 84 -12.32 1.70 5.80
N LYS A 85 -11.64 2.78 6.18
CA LYS A 85 -12.28 3.97 6.77
C LYS A 85 -13.05 4.82 5.75
N GLN A 86 -12.54 4.98 4.54
CA GLN A 86 -13.12 5.89 3.53
C GLN A 86 -14.10 5.20 2.57
N GLY A 87 -14.00 3.88 2.38
CA GLY A 87 -14.75 3.12 1.39
C GLY A 87 -14.46 3.49 -0.07
N SER A 88 -13.45 4.34 -0.31
CA SER A 88 -13.07 4.86 -1.63
C SER A 88 -11.56 5.03 -1.72
N THR A 89 -11.02 5.08 -2.95
CA THR A 89 -9.58 5.06 -3.17
C THR A 89 -8.99 6.38 -2.67
N PRO A 90 -8.14 6.36 -1.64
CA PRO A 90 -7.57 7.59 -1.10
C PRO A 90 -6.68 8.24 -2.16
N ARG A 91 -6.76 9.57 -2.31
CA ARG A 91 -5.83 10.30 -3.18
C ARG A 91 -4.44 10.40 -2.59
N GLU A 92 -4.39 10.58 -1.27
CA GLU A 92 -3.15 10.72 -0.52
C GLU A 92 -3.36 10.29 0.93
N ILE A 93 -2.33 9.70 1.53
CA ILE A 93 -2.24 9.37 2.95
C ILE A 93 -0.91 9.92 3.45
N ARG A 94 -0.94 10.68 4.54
CA ARG A 94 0.28 11.14 5.24
C ARG A 94 0.20 10.78 6.71
N LYS A 95 1.29 10.27 7.27
CA LYS A 95 1.44 9.93 8.68
C LYS A 95 2.80 10.41 9.19
N TYR A 96 2.82 10.86 10.43
CA TYR A 96 4.03 11.29 11.14
C TYR A 96 4.14 10.46 12.41
N PHE A 97 5.31 9.91 12.66
CA PHE A 97 5.65 9.14 13.85
C PHE A 97 6.76 9.91 14.57
N GLY A 98 6.61 10.12 15.87
CA GLY A 98 7.51 10.93 16.71
C GLY A 98 7.95 10.17 17.94
#